data_AF-A0A0G0X4Z7-F1
#
_entry.id   AF-A0A0G0X4Z7-F1
#
_cell.length_a   1.000
_cell.length_b   1.000
_cell.length_c   1.000
_cell.angle_alpha   90.00
_cell.angle_beta   90.00
_cell.angle_gamma   90.00
#
_symmetry.space_group_name_H-M   'P 1'
#
loop_
_entity.id
_entity.type
_entity.pdbx_description
1 polymer ?
#
loop_
_entity_poly.entity_id
_entity_poly.type
_entity_poly.pdbx_seq_one_letter_code
_entity_poly.pdbx_strand_id
1 'polypeptide(L)'
;MYKKVFSLLSLGLGVFVLMQVIMPLLAYQIWEMTDYQQNKALVSAYSKENNVLGISIKDVESDFPAFNSTLERQTGTAYSEFKISIPSIKLTDIKVAVDSNNFEQNLAHLPGSALPGEKGNVFITGHSSLGDQPSRYKW
;
A
#
# COMPACT_ATOMS: atom_id res chain seq x y z
N MET A 1 7.25 65.60 -9.32
CA MET A 1 6.33 64.69 -8.63
C MET A 1 6.13 63.37 -9.38
N TYR A 2 5.85 63.39 -10.68
CA TYR A 2 5.60 62.21 -11.53
C TYR A 2 6.69 61.11 -11.52
N LYS A 3 7.98 61.47 -11.49
CA LYS A 3 9.08 60.49 -11.44
C LYS A 3 9.07 59.62 -10.17
N LYS A 4 8.64 60.19 -9.03
CA LYS A 4 8.54 59.47 -7.75
C LYS A 4 7.35 58.50 -7.76
N VAL A 5 6.23 58.91 -8.35
CA VAL A 5 5.04 58.05 -8.50
C VAL A 5 5.32 56.89 -9.45
N PHE A 6 5.98 57.15 -10.58
CA PHE A 6 6.38 56.11 -11.53
C PHE A 6 7.35 55.09 -10.90
N SER A 7 8.32 55.56 -10.12
CA SER A 7 9.24 54.69 -9.38
C SER A 7 8.52 53.83 -8.34
N LEU A 8 7.53 54.38 -7.62
CA LEU A 8 6.73 53.59 -6.67
C LEU A 8 5.88 52.54 -7.37
N LEU A 9 5.28 52.87 -8.52
CA LEU A 9 4.48 51.92 -9.30
C LEU A 9 5.34 50.77 -9.83
N SER A 10 6.52 51.08 -10.37
CA SER A 10 7.44 50.05 -10.85
C SER A 10 7.96 49.15 -9.72
N LEU A 11 8.21 49.72 -8.53
CA LEU A 11 8.60 48.94 -7.35
C LEU A 11 7.46 48.03 -6.89
N GLY A 12 6.25 48.57 -6.77
CA GLY A 12 5.06 47.82 -6.37
C GLY A 12 4.75 46.67 -7.33
N LEU A 13 4.87 46.91 -8.64
CA LEU A 13 4.70 45.87 -9.65
C LEU A 13 5.75 44.77 -9.52
N GLY A 14 7.01 45.13 -9.27
CA GLY A 14 8.10 44.16 -9.08
C GLY A 14 7.87 43.26 -7.86
N VAL A 15 7.50 43.86 -6.72
CA VAL A 15 7.16 43.11 -5.50
C VAL A 15 5.95 42.22 -5.72
N PHE A 16 4.93 42.71 -6.43
CA PHE A 16 3.74 41.93 -6.74
C PHE A 16 4.07 40.68 -7.56
N VAL A 17 4.91 40.80 -8.60
CA VAL A 17 5.35 39.66 -9.41
C VAL A 17 6.17 38.65 -8.58
N LEU A 18 7.07 39.12 -7.72
CA LEU A 18 7.83 38.24 -6.83
C LEU A 18 6.91 37.48 -5.86
N MET A 19 5.88 38.15 -5.35
CA MET A 19 4.94 37.54 -4.42
C MET A 19 4.09 36.44 -5.07
N GLN A 20 3.77 36.55 -6.37
CA GLN A 20 3.07 35.49 -7.11
C GLN A 20 3.87 34.18 -7.18
N VAL A 21 5.21 34.25 -7.18
CA VAL A 21 6.08 33.06 -7.24
C VAL A 21 6.39 32.51 -5.85
N ILE A 22 6.61 33.39 -4.87
CA ILE A 22 7.03 32.99 -3.51
C ILE A 22 5.83 32.51 -2.69
N MET A 23 4.63 33.09 -2.87
CA MET A 23 3.44 32.72 -2.12
C MET A 23 3.09 31.22 -2.18
N PRO A 24 3.03 30.54 -3.35
CA PRO A 24 2.70 29.12 -3.38
C PRO A 24 3.73 28.25 -2.65
N LEU A 25 5.01 28.62 -2.67
CA LEU A 25 6.06 27.90 -1.96
C LEU A 25 5.91 28.02 -0.44
N LEU A 26 5.67 29.24 0.06
CA LEU A 26 5.43 29.46 1.49
C LEU A 26 4.11 28.81 1.95
N ALA A 27 3.06 28.89 1.13
CA ALA A 27 1.78 28.26 1.43
C ALA A 27 1.92 26.74 1.56
N TYR A 28 2.69 26.11 0.67
CA TYR A 28 3.01 24.68 0.77
C TYR A 28 3.79 24.35 2.03
N GLN A 29 4.85 25.11 2.34
CA GLN A 29 5.68 24.86 3.54
C GLN A 29 4.89 25.03 4.84
N ILE A 30 4.00 26.02 4.92
CA ILE A 30 3.12 26.22 6.08
C ILE A 30 2.10 25.08 6.18
N TRP A 31 1.49 24.70 5.05
CA TRP A 31 0.55 23.58 5.00
C TRP A 31 1.23 22.27 5.44
N GLU A 32 2.45 22.00 4.98
CA GLU A 32 3.25 20.86 5.38
C GLU A 32 3.53 20.89 6.90
N MET A 33 3.91 22.04 7.48
CA MET A 33 4.09 22.15 8.93
C MET A 33 2.81 21.85 9.73
N THR A 34 1.65 22.20 9.19
CA THR A 34 0.36 21.88 9.83
C THR A 34 -0.08 20.43 9.62
N ASP A 35 0.25 19.83 8.48
CA ASP A 35 -0.12 18.44 8.13
C ASP A 35 0.87 17.42 8.70
N TYR A 36 2.13 17.80 8.94
CA TYR A 36 3.16 16.95 9.57
C TYR A 36 2.83 16.57 11.03
N GLN A 37 1.94 17.32 11.70
CA GLN A 37 1.38 16.92 12.99
C GLN A 37 0.35 15.78 12.87
N GLN A 38 -0.13 15.48 11.67
CA GLN A 38 -0.93 14.30 11.37
C GLN A 38 -0.03 13.26 10.70
N ASN A 39 0.56 12.37 11.51
CA ASN A 39 1.43 11.26 11.10
C ASN A 39 0.89 10.42 9.91
N LYS A 40 1.03 10.92 8.69
CA LYS A 40 0.79 10.19 7.45
C LYS A 40 2.06 10.32 6.61
N ALA A 41 3.04 9.49 6.94
CA ALA A 41 4.18 9.28 6.08
C ALA A 41 3.67 8.87 4.70
N LEU A 42 4.05 9.61 3.67
CA LEU A 42 3.84 9.20 2.29
C LEU A 42 4.67 7.92 2.07
N VAL A 43 3.97 6.85 1.69
CA VAL A 43 4.51 5.50 1.52
C VAL A 43 5.78 5.53 0.66
N SER A 44 6.92 5.18 1.26
CA SER A 44 8.12 4.82 0.51
C SER A 44 8.49 3.37 0.84
N ALA A 45 8.65 2.57 -0.20
CA ALA A 45 8.82 1.11 -0.09
C ALA A 45 10.24 0.68 0.31
N TYR A 46 11.08 1.59 0.83
CA TYR A 46 12.47 1.27 1.12
C TYR A 46 13.03 2.08 2.30
N SER A 47 13.00 1.51 3.50
CA SER A 47 13.70 2.03 4.67
C SER A 47 14.84 1.09 5.05
N LYS A 48 16.06 1.45 4.60
CA LYS A 48 17.31 0.85 5.03
C LYS A 48 17.82 1.62 6.25
N GLU A 49 17.28 1.35 7.44
CA GLU A 49 17.95 1.66 8.70
C GLU A 49 17.34 0.91 9.90
N ASN A 50 18.23 0.34 10.72
CA ASN A 50 17.95 -0.66 11.78
C ASN A 50 17.41 -0.05 13.08
N ASN A 51 16.43 0.85 13.01
CA ASN A 51 15.63 1.24 14.17
C ASN A 51 14.20 1.52 13.72
N VAL A 52 13.46 0.43 13.55
CA VAL A 52 12.07 0.47 13.11
C VAL A 52 11.21 0.90 14.30
N LEU A 53 11.02 2.22 14.44
CA LEU A 53 9.79 2.83 14.94
C LEU A 53 8.69 2.80 13.85
N GLY A 54 8.86 1.95 12.85
CA GLY A 54 7.80 1.62 11.92
C GLY A 54 6.65 1.06 12.73
N ILE A 55 5.49 1.66 12.53
CA ILE A 55 4.20 1.02 12.73
C ILE A 55 4.37 -0.44 12.31
N SER A 56 4.43 -1.33 13.30
CA SER A 56 4.11 -2.72 13.06
C SER A 56 2.71 -2.65 12.49
N ILE A 57 2.57 -2.80 11.17
CA ILE A 57 1.28 -3.11 10.56
C ILE A 57 0.98 -4.52 11.06
N LYS A 58 0.54 -4.57 12.32
CA LYS A 58 -0.03 -5.72 12.99
C LYS A 58 -1.56 -5.60 13.00
N ASP A 59 -2.10 -4.61 12.30
CA ASP A 59 -3.52 -4.52 11.99
C ASP A 59 -3.76 -5.16 10.63
N VAL A 60 -3.47 -6.47 10.56
CA VAL A 60 -3.68 -7.37 9.42
C VAL A 60 -5.14 -7.36 8.93
N GLU A 61 -6.07 -6.82 9.72
CA GLU A 61 -7.49 -6.74 9.39
C GLU A 61 -7.88 -5.59 8.44
N SER A 62 -7.10 -4.50 8.35
CA SER A 62 -7.60 -3.23 7.76
C SER A 62 -6.97 -2.83 6.43
N ASP A 63 -5.89 -3.48 6.00
CA ASP A 63 -5.22 -3.09 4.75
C ASP A 63 -6.00 -3.51 3.49
N PHE A 64 -6.92 -4.48 3.61
CA PHE A 64 -7.78 -4.92 2.51
C PHE A 64 -9.14 -5.44 2.98
N PRO A 65 -10.07 -4.58 3.46
CA PRO A 65 -11.37 -5.02 3.98
C PRO A 65 -12.23 -5.74 2.93
N ALA A 66 -11.98 -5.52 1.64
CA ALA A 66 -12.67 -6.23 0.55
C ALA A 66 -12.27 -7.71 0.45
N PHE A 67 -11.13 -8.11 1.00
CA PHE A 67 -10.58 -9.47 0.92
C PHE A 67 -10.50 -10.17 2.28
N ASN A 68 -11.05 -9.57 3.34
CA ASN A 68 -11.18 -10.20 4.64
C ASN A 68 -12.60 -10.78 4.77
N SER A 69 -12.73 -12.10 4.84
CA SER A 69 -14.01 -12.78 4.95
C SER A 69 -14.20 -13.37 6.33
N THR A 70 -15.33 -13.06 6.96
CA THR A 70 -15.79 -13.70 8.21
C THR A 70 -16.71 -14.88 7.93
N LEU A 71 -16.90 -15.24 6.66
CA LEU A 71 -17.80 -16.32 6.27
C LEU A 71 -17.14 -17.68 6.54
N GLU A 72 -17.85 -18.52 7.29
CA GLU A 72 -17.45 -19.91 7.50
C GLU A 72 -18.16 -20.82 6.50
N ARG A 73 -17.44 -21.82 5.98
CA ARG A 73 -18.03 -22.81 5.09
C ARG A 73 -18.94 -23.74 5.90
N GLN A 74 -20.08 -24.10 5.33
CA GLN A 74 -21.01 -25.05 5.95
C GLN A 74 -20.49 -26.49 5.93
N THR A 75 -19.50 -26.78 5.08
CA THR A 75 -18.87 -28.09 4.93
C THR A 75 -17.43 -28.04 5.47
N GLY A 76 -17.08 -29.04 6.27
CA GLY A 76 -15.73 -29.18 6.82
C GLY A 76 -14.67 -29.34 5.73
N THR A 77 -13.48 -28.78 5.95
CA THR A 77 -12.33 -28.91 5.05
C THR A 77 -11.70 -30.29 5.17
N ALA A 78 -11.40 -30.93 4.03
CA ALA A 78 -10.61 -32.16 4.00
C ALA A 78 -9.10 -31.89 4.12
N TYR A 79 -8.66 -30.66 3.87
CA TYR A 79 -7.26 -30.23 3.88
C TYR A 79 -7.14 -28.77 4.31
N SER A 80 -6.03 -28.44 4.97
CA SER A 80 -5.73 -27.07 5.45
C SER A 80 -4.88 -26.26 4.48
N GLU A 81 -4.20 -26.92 3.54
CA GLU A 81 -3.37 -26.29 2.52
C GLU A 81 -3.42 -27.07 1.20
N PHE A 82 -3.27 -26.39 0.08
CA PHE A 82 -3.05 -27.00 -1.23
C PHE A 82 -1.97 -26.26 -2.01
N LYS A 83 -1.55 -26.80 -3.15
CA LYS A 83 -0.51 -26.21 -3.99
C LYS A 83 -1.05 -25.77 -5.34
N ILE A 84 -0.53 -24.64 -5.84
CA ILE A 84 -0.81 -24.13 -7.17
C ILE A 84 0.49 -23.89 -7.94
N SER A 85 0.44 -24.19 -9.24
CA SER A 85 1.52 -23.90 -10.18
C SER A 85 0.95 -23.08 -11.33
N ILE A 86 1.61 -21.96 -11.65
CA ILE A 86 1.24 -21.05 -12.74
C ILE A 86 2.45 -20.94 -13.70
N PRO A 87 2.52 -21.82 -14.73
CA PRO A 87 3.70 -21.93 -15.59
C PRO A 87 4.05 -20.65 -16.35
N SER A 88 3.04 -19.87 -16.76
CA SER A 88 3.22 -18.64 -17.53
C SER A 88 4.05 -17.58 -16.81
N ILE A 89 4.05 -17.60 -15.48
CA ILE A 89 4.83 -16.69 -14.63
C ILE A 89 5.87 -17.45 -13.79
N LYS A 90 6.20 -18.69 -14.18
CA LYS A 90 7.20 -19.56 -13.53
C LYS A 90 6.99 -19.79 -12.03
N LEU A 91 5.73 -19.79 -11.60
CA LEU A 91 5.37 -20.11 -10.24
C LEU A 91 5.10 -21.62 -10.14
N THR A 92 5.79 -22.31 -9.23
CA THR A 92 5.70 -23.76 -9.07
C THR A 92 5.48 -24.12 -7.59
N ASP A 93 4.53 -25.02 -7.34
CA ASP A 93 4.29 -25.62 -6.01
C ASP A 93 4.08 -24.61 -4.88
N ILE A 94 3.44 -23.48 -5.17
CA ILE A 94 3.14 -22.44 -4.18
C ILE A 94 2.05 -22.95 -3.25
N LYS A 95 2.30 -22.81 -1.94
CA LYS A 95 1.32 -23.14 -0.91
C LYS A 95 0.22 -22.10 -0.84
N VAL A 96 -1.01 -22.59 -0.77
CA VAL A 96 -2.23 -21.81 -0.54
C VAL A 96 -2.85 -22.31 0.76
N ALA A 97 -2.99 -21.42 1.75
CA ALA A 97 -3.68 -21.72 3.00
C ALA A 97 -5.19 -21.68 2.78
N VAL A 98 -5.92 -22.70 3.23
CA VAL A 98 -7.38 -22.78 3.12
C VAL A 98 -8.06 -21.96 4.21
N ASP A 99 -9.14 -21.26 3.86
CA ASP A 99 -9.95 -20.45 4.77
C ASP A 99 -9.10 -19.51 5.65
N SER A 100 -8.20 -18.75 5.02
CA SER A 100 -7.33 -17.83 5.73
C SER A 100 -7.43 -16.42 5.16
N ASN A 101 -7.46 -15.43 6.05
CA ASN A 101 -7.36 -14.02 5.72
C ASN A 101 -5.92 -13.49 5.86
N ASN A 102 -4.95 -14.37 6.14
CA ASN A 102 -3.54 -13.98 6.26
C ASN A 102 -2.80 -14.25 4.95
N PHE A 103 -2.35 -13.17 4.29
CA PHE A 103 -1.64 -13.22 3.01
C PHE A 103 -0.15 -12.85 3.12
N GLU A 104 0.39 -12.68 4.34
CA GLU A 104 1.76 -12.19 4.56
C GLU A 104 2.82 -13.20 4.12
N GLN A 105 2.58 -14.49 4.40
CA GLN A 105 3.59 -15.53 4.21
C GLN A 105 3.31 -16.42 3.01
N ASN A 106 2.05 -16.62 2.64
CA ASN A 106 1.63 -17.50 1.57
C ASN A 106 0.41 -16.90 0.85
N LEU A 107 0.04 -17.46 -0.29
CA LEU A 107 -1.28 -17.22 -0.85
C LEU A 107 -2.34 -17.75 0.12
N ALA A 108 -3.49 -17.11 0.18
CA ALA A 108 -4.61 -17.63 0.93
C ALA A 108 -5.86 -17.76 0.07
N HIS A 109 -6.60 -18.81 0.36
CA HIS A 109 -7.92 -19.06 -0.16
C HIS A 109 -8.94 -18.39 0.75
N LEU A 110 -9.81 -17.58 0.15
CA LEU A 110 -10.74 -16.74 0.88
C LEU A 110 -11.82 -17.58 1.59
N PRO A 111 -12.02 -17.40 2.91
CA PRO A 111 -13.08 -18.07 3.65
C PRO A 111 -14.46 -17.91 3.02
N GLY A 112 -15.20 -19.01 2.91
CA GLY A 112 -16.54 -19.05 2.32
C GLY A 112 -16.58 -19.11 0.78
N SER A 113 -15.43 -19.06 0.10
CA SER A 113 -15.35 -19.39 -1.33
C SER A 113 -15.25 -20.90 -1.55
N ALA A 114 -15.57 -21.37 -2.77
CA ALA A 114 -15.50 -22.79 -3.09
C ALA A 114 -14.05 -23.28 -3.09
N LEU A 115 -13.83 -24.53 -2.70
CA LEU A 115 -12.53 -25.18 -2.85
C LEU A 115 -12.33 -25.74 -4.27
N PRO A 116 -11.07 -25.96 -4.71
CA PRO A 116 -10.80 -26.73 -5.92
C PRO A 116 -11.52 -28.09 -5.90
N GLY A 117 -12.35 -28.33 -6.91
CA GLY A 117 -13.17 -29.54 -7.02
C GLY A 117 -14.59 -29.42 -6.46
N GLU A 118 -14.92 -28.33 -5.77
CA GLU A 118 -16.28 -28.02 -5.34
C GLU A 118 -17.04 -27.21 -6.40
N LYS A 119 -18.37 -27.22 -6.31
CA LYS A 119 -19.22 -26.39 -7.17
C LYS A 119 -19.18 -24.94 -6.70
N GLY A 120 -18.59 -24.06 -7.50
CA GLY A 120 -18.57 -22.62 -7.27
C GLY A 120 -17.29 -21.97 -7.81
N ASN A 121 -17.00 -20.76 -7.34
CA ASN A 121 -15.79 -20.05 -7.71
C ASN A 121 -14.78 -20.11 -6.56
N VAL A 122 -13.53 -20.46 -6.90
CA VAL A 122 -12.40 -20.42 -5.98
C VAL A 122 -11.81 -19.01 -6.01
N PHE A 123 -11.61 -18.42 -4.83
CA PHE A 123 -10.98 -17.10 -4.73
C PHE A 123 -9.66 -17.22 -3.95
N ILE A 124 -8.56 -16.81 -4.57
CA ILE A 124 -7.21 -16.88 -4.00
C ILE A 124 -6.59 -15.49 -4.07
N THR A 125 -6.01 -15.05 -2.97
CA THR A 125 -5.38 -13.74 -2.81
C THR A 125 -3.94 -13.85 -2.33
N GLY A 126 -3.16 -12.81 -2.63
CA GLY A 126 -1.77 -12.67 -2.24
C GLY A 126 -1.23 -11.29 -2.57
N HIS A 127 -0.14 -10.87 -1.93
CA HIS A 127 0.52 -9.62 -2.25
C HIS A 127 1.32 -9.72 -3.55
N SER A 128 1.20 -8.69 -4.40
CA SER A 128 1.93 -8.58 -5.67
C SER A 128 3.45 -8.42 -5.45
N SER A 129 3.85 -7.82 -4.32
CA SER A 129 5.24 -7.75 -3.89
C SER A 129 5.55 -8.93 -2.97
N LEU A 130 5.90 -10.06 -3.57
CA LEU A 130 6.60 -11.11 -2.84
C LEU A 130 8.01 -10.57 -2.52
N GLY A 131 8.16 -9.87 -1.40
CA GLY A 131 9.47 -9.53 -0.87
C GLY A 131 10.23 -10.84 -0.64
N ASP A 132 11.44 -10.93 -1.22
CA ASP A 132 12.35 -12.09 -1.19
C ASP A 132 12.07 -13.09 -0.06
N GLN A 133 11.29 -14.14 -0.37
CA GLN A 133 11.28 -15.33 0.45
C GLN A 133 12.44 -16.24 0.02
N PRO A 134 13.15 -16.85 0.98
CA PRO A 134 14.48 -17.41 0.77
C PRO A 134 14.42 -18.60 -0.18
N SER A 135 14.96 -18.42 -1.39
CA SER A 135 15.88 -19.31 -2.13
C SER A 135 15.74 -20.85 -2.05
N ARG A 136 14.60 -21.41 -1.63
CA ARG A 136 14.38 -22.87 -1.58
C ARG A 136 13.80 -23.46 -2.85
N TYR A 137 13.43 -22.64 -3.82
CA TYR A 137 13.16 -23.09 -5.18
C TYR A 137 14.39 -22.74 -6.02
N LYS A 138 15.30 -23.72 -6.14
CA LYS A 138 16.42 -23.63 -7.08
C LYS A 138 15.84 -23.60 -8.50
N TRP A 139 16.20 -22.56 -9.23
CA TRP A 139 15.99 -22.38 -10.66
C TRP A 139 16.54 -23.57 -11.47
#